data_AF-A0A2P7TRH2-F1
#
_entry.id   AF-A0A2P7TRH2-F1
#
_cell.length_a   1.000
_cell.length_b   1.000
_cell.length_c   1.000
_cell.angle_alpha   90.00
_cell.angle_beta   90.00
_cell.angle_gamma   90.00
#
_symmetry.space_group_name_H-M   'P 1'
#
loop_
_entity.id
_entity.type
_entity.pdbx_description
1 polymer ?
#
loop_
_entity_poly.entity_id
_entity_poly.type
_entity_poly.pdbx_seq_one_letter_code
_entity_poly.pdbx_strand_id
1 'polypeptide(L)' 'YNGNSDDFVFDNQMLSQIFFAGFEIAEVTCPTKYFTEASSINFKRSVQYGLGVLKTSVKHRLQMWGVARYSMYSGKTG' A
#
# COMPACT_ATOMS: atom_id res chain seq x y z
N TYR A 1 -10.00 4.27 -10.14
CA TYR A 1 -8.62 4.79 -10.10
C TYR A 1 -8.37 5.89 -9.05
N ASN A 2 -9.34 6.33 -8.22
CA ASN A 2 -9.16 7.43 -7.24
C ASN A 2 -9.19 6.99 -5.74
N GLY A 3 -8.68 5.80 -5.41
CA GLY A 3 -8.83 5.21 -4.06
C GLY A 3 -7.59 5.24 -3.16
N ASN A 4 -6.41 5.42 -3.75
CA ASN A 4 -5.14 5.39 -3.04
C ASN A 4 -4.58 6.82 -2.88
N SER A 5 -3.65 6.99 -1.95
CA SER A 5 -2.96 8.25 -1.68
C SER A 5 -1.96 8.57 -2.78
N ASP A 6 -1.73 9.85 -3.07
CA ASP A 6 -0.64 10.31 -3.94
C ASP A 6 0.69 10.53 -3.17
N ASP A 7 0.81 9.96 -1.96
CA ASP A 7 1.98 10.11 -1.08
C ASP A 7 2.68 8.75 -0.91
N PHE A 8 3.78 8.72 -0.16
CA PHE A 8 4.64 7.54 0.04
C PHE A 8 3.92 6.25 0.45
N VAL A 9 2.70 6.31 1.02
CA VAL A 9 1.91 5.12 1.41
C VAL A 9 1.22 4.41 0.23
N PHE A 10 1.28 4.99 -0.97
CA PHE A 10 0.63 4.47 -2.17
C PHE A 10 1.01 3.01 -2.46
N ASP A 11 2.30 2.69 -2.40
CA ASP A 11 2.83 1.36 -2.67
C ASP A 11 2.21 0.29 -1.77
N ASN A 12 2.08 0.59 -0.48
CA ASN A 12 1.49 -0.30 0.50
C ASN A 12 -0.02 -0.50 0.27
N GLN A 13 -0.73 0.56 -0.14
CA GLN A 13 -2.15 0.46 -0.49
C GLN A 13 -2.36 -0.38 -1.75
N MET A 14 -1.53 -0.18 -2.78
CA MET A 14 -1.56 -0.98 -4.00
C MET A 14 -1.24 -2.45 -3.72
N LEU A 15 -0.15 -2.74 -3.00
CA LEU A 15 0.21 -4.11 -2.61
C LEU A 15 -0.93 -4.79 -1.85
N SER A 16 -1.54 -4.06 -0.90
CA SER A 16 -2.68 -4.58 -0.13
C SER A 16 -3.88 -4.95 -1.01
N GLN A 17 -4.15 -4.18 -2.07
CA GLN A 17 -5.19 -4.50 -3.06
C GLN A 17 -4.82 -5.74 -3.90
N ILE A 18 -3.56 -5.87 -4.31
CA ILE A 18 -3.07 -7.04 -5.06
C ILE A 18 -3.22 -8.31 -4.24
N PHE A 19 -2.79 -8.29 -2.97
CA PHE A 19 -2.98 -9.40 -2.04
C PHE A 19 -4.46 -9.71 -1.84
N PHE A 20 -5.30 -8.68 -1.62
CA PHE A 20 -6.74 -8.88 -1.47
C PHE A 20 -7.37 -9.49 -2.72
N ALA A 21 -6.90 -9.11 -3.91
CA ALA A 21 -7.33 -9.65 -5.18
C ALA A 21 -6.90 -11.13 -5.39
N GLY A 22 -5.91 -11.62 -4.65
CA GLY A 22 -5.43 -13.00 -4.74
C GLY A 22 -4.55 -13.26 -5.96
N PHE A 23 -3.91 -12.21 -6.49
CA PHE A 23 -2.94 -12.36 -7.57
C PHE A 23 -1.62 -12.96 -7.05
N GLU A 24 -0.94 -13.72 -7.92
CA GLU A 24 0.43 -14.15 -7.66
C GLU A 24 1.39 -12.97 -7.79
N ILE A 25 2.38 -12.90 -6.90
CA ILE A 25 3.38 -11.84 -6.84
C ILE A 25 4.75 -12.48 -6.97
N ALA A 26 5.57 -11.94 -7.87
CA ALA A 26 6.98 -12.28 -7.99
C ALA A 26 7.82 -11.01 -7.86
N GLU A 27 8.95 -11.12 -7.15
CA GLU A 27 9.94 -10.05 -7.05
C GLU A 27 11.03 -10.27 -8.12
N VAL A 28 11.40 -9.20 -8.82
CA VAL A 28 12.49 -9.23 -9.79
C VAL A 28 13.64 -8.38 -9.24
N THR A 29 14.79 -9.01 -9.01
CA THR A 29 15.96 -8.32 -8.48
C THR A 29 16.54 -7.36 -9.52
N CYS A 30 16.76 -6.11 -9.12
CA CYS A 30 17.53 -5.13 -9.88
C CYS A 30 18.51 -4.42 -8.94
N PRO A 31 19.69 -3.97 -9.42
CA PRO A 31 20.62 -3.21 -8.60
C PRO A 31 20.03 -1.82 -8.29
N THR A 32 19.65 -1.59 -7.04
CA THR A 32 19.18 -0.28 -6.56
C THR A 32 20.31 0.73 -6.63
N LYS A 33 20.09 1.82 -7.38
CA LYS A 33 20.99 2.96 -7.44
C LYS A 33 20.35 4.14 -6.72
N TYR A 34 20.97 4.57 -5.63
CA TYR A 34 20.60 5.81 -4.96
C TYR A 34 21.35 6.96 -5.63
N PHE A 35 20.60 7.93 -6.12
CA PHE A 35 21.13 9.16 -6.71
C PHE A 35 20.73 10.33 -5.82
N THR A 36 21.45 11.45 -5.92
CA THR A 36 21.15 12.67 -5.15
C THR A 36 19.75 13.22 -5.45
N GLU A 37 19.23 12.95 -6.64
CA GLU A 37 17.90 13.34 -7.10
C GLU A 37 16.82 12.34 -6.65
N ALA A 38 17.21 11.21 -6.05
CA ALA A 38 16.25 10.26 -5.52
C ALA A 38 15.49 10.88 -4.35
N SER A 39 14.17 10.68 -4.34
CA SER A 39 13.32 11.21 -3.28
C SER A 39 13.75 10.67 -1.91
N SER A 40 14.13 11.57 -1.01
CA SER A 40 14.45 11.27 0.37
C SER A 40 13.31 11.71 1.28
N ILE A 41 12.89 10.84 2.20
CA ILE A 41 11.82 11.12 3.16
C ILE A 41 12.41 11.68 4.46
N ASN A 42 11.89 12.82 4.94
CA ASN A 42 12.29 13.39 6.22
C ASN A 42 11.62 12.67 7.39
N PHE A 43 12.16 12.79 8.60
CA PHE A 43 11.68 12.06 9.78
C PHE A 43 10.17 12.20 10.04
N LYS A 44 9.63 13.43 9.95
CA LYS A 44 8.20 13.68 10.17
C LYS A 44 7.35 12.91 9.16
N ARG A 45 7.73 12.96 7.88
CA ARG A 45 7.05 12.20 6.82
C ARG A 45 7.24 10.70 6.99
N SER A 46 8.39 10.23 7.47
CA SER A 46 8.61 8.81 7.79
C SER A 46 7.64 8.29 8.86
N VAL A 47 7.39 9.08 9.90
CA VAL A 47 6.39 8.72 10.92
C VAL A 47 4.98 8.67 10.33
N GLN A 48 4.61 9.65 9.51
CA GLN A 48 3.31 9.65 8.83
C GLN A 48 3.15 8.45 7.90
N TYR A 49 4.19 8.12 7.13
CA TYR A 49 4.24 6.92 6.28
C TYR A 49 4.06 5.65 7.12
N GLY A 50 4.83 5.48 8.19
CA GLY A 50 4.74 4.30 9.07
C GLY A 50 3.33 4.11 9.66
N LEU A 51 2.70 5.18 10.14
CA LEU A 51 1.31 5.13 10.61
C LEU A 51 0.32 4.83 9.47
N GLY A 52 0.59 5.35 8.27
CA GLY A 52 -0.17 5.05 7.06
C GLY A 52 -0.13 3.57 6.69
N VAL A 53 1.05 2.94 6.78
CA VAL A 53 1.23 1.49 6.56
C VAL A 53 0.43 0.70 7.59
N LEU A 54 0.56 1.01 8.87
CA LEU A 54 -0.19 0.33 9.93
C LEU A 54 -1.71 0.43 9.72
N LYS A 55 -2.20 1.63 9.37
CA LYS A 55 -3.61 1.85 9.06
C LYS A 55 -4.08 1.00 7.89
N THR A 56 -3.28 0.91 6.82
CA THR A 56 -3.59 0.09 5.63
C THR A 56 -3.63 -1.39 5.98
N SER A 57 -2.66 -1.89 6.75
CA SER A 57 -2.63 -3.28 7.24
C SER A 57 -3.85 -3.65 8.09
N VAL A 58 -4.28 -2.76 9.00
CA VAL A 58 -5.50 -2.97 9.80
C VAL A 58 -6.74 -3.01 8.91
N LYS A 59 -6.88 -2.06 7.97
CA LYS A 59 -8.00 -2.07 7.01
C LYS A 59 -8.04 -3.36 6.19
N HIS A 60 -6.89 -3.81 5.70
CA HIS A 60 -6.76 -5.06 4.97
C HIS A 60 -7.26 -6.25 5.79
N ARG A 61 -6.81 -6.35 7.05
CA ARG A 61 -7.21 -7.45 7.92
C ARG A 61 -8.71 -7.44 8.23
N LEU A 62 -9.28 -6.27 8.52
CA LEU A 62 -10.71 -6.11 8.77
C LEU A 62 -11.56 -6.41 7.52
N GLN A 63 -11.07 -6.06 6.33
CA GLN A 63 -11.71 -6.41 5.06
C GLN A 63 -11.69 -7.93 4.83
N MET A 64 -10.56 -8.59 5.04
CA MET A 64 -10.41 -10.04 4.91
C MET A 64 -11.32 -10.80 5.87
N TRP A 65 -11.55 -10.27 7.08
CA TRP A 65 -12.50 -10.82 8.05
C TRP A 65 -13.97 -10.51 7.75
N GLY A 66 -14.27 -9.67 6.76
CA GLY A 66 -15.64 -9.23 6.46
C GLY A 66 -16.26 -8.31 7.52
N VAL A 67 -15.46 -7.81 8.47
CA VAL A 67 -15.92 -6.93 9.57
C VAL A 67 -16.14 -5.49 9.08
N ALA A 68 -15.44 -5.09 8.01
CA ALA A 68 -15.59 -3.79 7.38
C ALA A 68 -15.55 -3.89 5.85
N ARG A 69 -16.13 -2.91 5.17
CA ARG A 69 -16.08 -2.78 3.71
C ARG A 69 -15.45 -1.44 3.34
N TYR A 70 -14.23 -1.46 2.82
CA TYR A 70 -13.55 -0.26 2.35
C TYR A 70 -13.64 -0.12 0.83
N SER A 71 -13.87 1.10 0.36
CA SER A 71 -14.00 1.42 -1.08
C SER A 71 -12.78 1.02 -1.91
N MET A 72 -11.57 1.04 -1.30
CA MET A 72 -10.34 0.64 -1.97
C MET A 72 -10.34 -0.85 -2.39
N TYR A 73 -11.23 -1.68 -1.85
CA TYR A 73 -11.35 -3.10 -2.22
C TYR A 73 -12.57 -3.40 -3.11
N SER A 74 -13.31 -2.38 -3.54
CA SER A 74 -14.59 -2.53 -4.25
C SER A 74 -14.50 -3.18 -5.64
N GLY A 75 -13.30 -3.33 -6.22
CA GLY A 75 -13.09 -3.99 -7.51
C GLY A 75 -13.20 -5.53 -7.50
N LYS A 76 -13.27 -6.15 -6.31
CA LYS A 76 -13.58 -7.57 -6.16
C LYS A 76 -15.09 -7.76 -6.02
N THR A 77 -15.79 -7.74 -7.15
CA THR A 77 -17.16 -8.26 -7.26
C THR A 77 -17.09 -9.64 -7.91
N GLY A 78 -17.38 -10.69 -7.12
CA GLY A 78 -17.58 -12.06 -7.60
C GLY A 78 -16.35 -12.93 -7.48
#